data_AF-A0A528N5J8-F1
#
_entry.id   AF-A0A528N5J8-F1
#
_cell.length_a   1.000
_cell.length_b   1.000
_cell.length_c   1.000
_cell.angle_alpha   90.00
_cell.angle_beta   90.00
_cell.angle_gamma   90.00
#
_symmetry.space_group_name_H-M   'P 1'
#
loop_
_entity.id
_entity.type
_entity.pdbx_description
1 polymer ?
#
loop_
_entity_poly.entity_id
_entity_poly.type
_entity_poly.pdbx_seq_one_letter_code
_entity_poly.pdbx_strand_id
1 'polypeptide(L)' 'DERHTQAEAEILETVIAAQREAERHGTLHAGGKPSTRDMFEGVYAQMPPHLRRQRQQAGV' A
#
# COMPACT_ATOMS: atom_id res chain seq x y z
N ASP A 1 23.89 27.91 4.42
CA ASP A 1 22.56 28.18 3.83
C ASP A 1 22.41 27.52 2.47
N GLU A 2 23.31 27.72 1.50
CA GLU A 2 23.21 27.08 0.17
C GLU A 2 23.06 25.54 0.20
N ARG A 3 23.88 24.84 1.01
CA ARG A 3 23.76 23.38 1.16
C ARG A 3 22.43 22.95 1.77
N HIS A 4 21.83 23.78 2.62
CA HIS A 4 20.55 23.49 3.25
C HIS A 4 19.42 23.64 2.23
N THR A 5 19.39 24.76 1.50
CA THR A 5 18.42 24.98 0.41
C THR A 5 18.51 23.90 -0.68
N GLN A 6 19.73 23.50 -1.05
CA GLN A 6 19.95 22.42 -2.01
C GLN A 6 19.35 21.09 -1.50
N ALA A 7 19.65 20.71 -0.25
CA ALA A 7 19.14 19.47 0.33
C ALA A 7 17.61 19.47 0.45
N GLU A 8 17.00 20.61 0.81
CA GLU A 8 15.54 20.74 0.84
C GLU A 8 14.92 20.50 -0.54
N ALA A 9 15.49 21.06 -1.60
CA ALA A 9 15.01 20.87 -2.96
C ALA A 9 15.13 19.41 -3.42
N GLU A 10 16.24 18.75 -3.13
CA GLU A 10 16.47 17.34 -3.48
C GLU A 10 15.51 16.40 -2.75
N ILE A 11 15.28 16.64 -1.45
CA ILE A 11 14.33 15.87 -0.65
C ILE A 11 12.90 16.09 -1.16
N LEU A 12 12.54 17.34 -1.45
CA LEU A 12 11.21 17.66 -1.97
C LEU A 12 10.95 16.93 -3.30
N GLU A 13 11.91 16.96 -4.22
CA GLU A 13 11.79 16.25 -5.50
C GLU A 13 11.66 14.74 -5.30
N THR A 14 12.43 14.17 -4.37
CA THR A 14 12.36 12.74 -4.02
C THR A 14 10.97 12.36 -3.51
N VAL A 15 10.39 13.17 -2.61
CA VAL A 15 9.06 12.93 -2.04
C VAL A 15 7.98 13.05 -3.13
N ILE A 16 8.07 14.04 -4.01
CA ILE A 16 7.12 14.21 -5.13
C ILE A 16 7.19 13.03 -6.09
N ALA A 17 8.40 12.58 -6.45
CA ALA A 17 8.58 11.43 -7.32
C ALA A 17 8.00 10.15 -6.69
N ALA A 18 8.27 9.91 -5.40
CA ALA A 18 7.74 8.77 -4.67
C ALA A 18 6.20 8.81 -4.56
N GLN A 19 5.62 9.99 -4.32
CA GLN A 19 4.16 10.15 -4.28
C GLN A 19 3.54 9.82 -5.64
N ARG A 20 4.07 10.38 -6.74
CA ARG A 20 3.55 10.11 -8.09
C ARG A 20 3.63 8.63 -8.44
N GLU A 21 4.70 7.95 -8.03
CA GLU A 21 4.82 6.49 -8.21
C GLU A 21 3.75 5.74 -7.39
N ALA A 22 3.61 6.07 -6.10
CA ALA A 22 2.63 5.46 -5.22
C ALA A 22 1.19 5.63 -5.76
N GLU A 23 0.85 6.80 -6.31
CA GLU A 23 -0.46 7.08 -6.89
C GLU A 23 -0.78 6.18 -8.11
N ARG A 24 0.24 5.66 -8.81
CA ARG A 24 0.04 4.65 -9.88
C ARG A 24 -0.48 3.32 -9.32
N HIS A 25 -0.20 3.03 -8.05
CA HIS A 25 -0.74 1.86 -7.34
C HIS A 25 -2.12 2.10 -6.73
N GLY A 26 -2.69 3.29 -6.86
CA GLY A 26 -4.02 3.61 -6.35
C GLY A 26 -4.01 4.73 -5.32
N THR A 27 -5.20 5.29 -5.13
CA THR A 27 -5.49 6.38 -4.19
C THR A 27 -6.77 6.04 -3.43
N LEU A 28 -7.13 6.87 -2.44
CA LEU A 28 -8.40 6.71 -1.75
C LEU A 28 -9.61 6.80 -2.72
N HIS A 29 -9.51 7.67 -3.72
CA HIS A 29 -10.58 7.96 -4.68
C HIS A 29 -10.62 6.97 -5.85
N ALA A 30 -9.48 6.44 -6.29
CA ALA A 30 -9.43 5.61 -7.49
C ALA A 30 -8.24 4.63 -7.51
N GLY A 31 -8.46 3.47 -8.14
CA GLY A 31 -7.41 2.51 -8.52
C GLY A 31 -6.87 1.64 -7.37
N GLY A 32 -6.42 0.43 -7.75
CA GLY A 32 -5.41 -0.36 -7.04
C GLY A 32 -5.64 -0.73 -5.57
N LYS A 33 -6.90 -0.83 -5.11
CA LYS A 33 -7.17 -1.38 -3.78
C LYS A 33 -6.70 -2.85 -3.71
N PRO A 34 -6.00 -3.26 -2.63
CA PRO A 34 -5.67 -4.65 -2.40
C PRO A 34 -6.90 -5.55 -2.46
N SER A 35 -6.72 -6.82 -2.83
CA SER A 35 -7.82 -7.76 -2.84
C SER A 35 -8.36 -7.95 -1.42
N THR A 36 -9.67 -8.04 -1.28
CA THR A 36 -10.32 -8.46 -0.02
C THR A 36 -9.87 -9.85 0.40
N ARG A 37 -9.32 -10.67 -0.50
CA ARG A 37 -8.69 -11.95 -0.19
C ARG A 37 -7.49 -11.79 0.75
N ASP A 38 -6.69 -10.76 0.49
CA ASP A 38 -5.37 -10.61 1.09
C ASP A 38 -5.49 -10.21 2.58
N MET A 39 -6.66 -9.71 3.02
CA MET A 39 -6.92 -9.42 4.44
C MET A 39 -6.84 -10.66 5.34
N PHE A 40 -6.96 -11.86 4.77
CA PHE A 40 -6.90 -13.13 5.51
C PHE A 40 -5.51 -13.80 5.44
N GLU A 41 -4.60 -13.28 4.61
CA GLU A 41 -3.24 -13.80 4.43
C GLU A 41 -2.31 -13.22 5.50
N GLY A 42 -1.23 -13.94 5.84
CA GLY A 42 -0.23 -13.47 6.82
C GLY A 42 -0.67 -13.45 8.30
N VAL A 43 -1.93 -13.76 8.62
CA VAL A 43 -2.43 -13.80 10.00
C VAL A 43 -1.79 -14.94 10.81
N TYR A 44 -1.58 -16.08 10.17
CA TYR A 44 -0.85 -17.24 10.69
C TYR A 44 0.12 -17.74 9.62
N ALA A 45 1.16 -18.47 10.03
CA ALA A 45 2.11 -19.09 9.10
C ALA A 45 1.42 -20.01 8.06
N GLN A 46 0.35 -20.69 8.48
CA GLN A 46 -0.54 -21.44 7.59
C GLN A 46 -1.98 -21.05 7.88
N MET A 47 -2.78 -20.84 6.83
CA MET A 47 -4.16 -20.37 6.98
C MET A 47 -5.05 -21.45 7.66
N PRO A 48 -5.55 -21.21 8.88
CA PRO A 48 -6.37 -22.17 9.59
C PRO A 48 -7.78 -22.27 8.97
N PRO A 49 -8.53 -23.37 9.23
CA PRO A 49 -9.83 -23.62 8.59
C PRO A 49 -10.91 -22.57 8.86
N HIS A 50 -10.85 -21.82 9.97
CA HIS A 50 -11.83 -20.77 10.26
C HIS A 50 -11.59 -19.52 9.41
N LEU A 51 -10.34 -19.11 9.16
CA LEU A 51 -10.04 -17.99 8.26
C LEU A 51 -10.41 -18.31 6.81
N ARG A 52 -10.24 -19.57 6.36
CA ARG A 52 -10.72 -20.02 5.05
C ARG A 52 -12.23 -19.86 4.90
N ARG A 53 -13.00 -20.20 5.95
CA ARG A 53 -14.46 -20.04 5.97
C ARG A 53 -14.87 -18.57 5.95
N GLN A 54 -14.22 -17.72 6.74
CA GLN A 54 -14.49 -16.29 6.77
C GLN A 54 -14.19 -15.61 5.41
N ARG A 55 -13.11 -16.01 4.74
CA ARG A 55 -12.79 -15.53 3.40
C ARG A 55 -13.90 -15.84 2.39
N GLN A 56 -14.39 -17.08 2.38
CA GLN A 56 -15.52 -17.49 1.55
C GLN A 56 -16.80 -16.70 1.86
N GLN A 57 -17.08 -16.42 3.14
CA GLN A 57 -18.22 -15.61 3.56
C GLN A 57 -18.13 -14.16 3.10
N ALA A 58 -16.92 -13.62 2.98
CA ALA A 58 -16.67 -12.28 2.43
C ALA A 58 -16.80 -12.20 0.90
N GLY A 59 -17.15 -13.30 0.23
CA GLY A 59 -17.32 -13.37 -1.23
C GLY A 59 -16.03 -13.55 -2.00
N VAL A 60 -14.98 -14.10 -1.37
CA VAL A 60 -13.63 -14.26 -1.93
C VAL A 60 -13.09 -15.69 -1.88
#